data_AF-A0AA38ITQ7-F1
#
_entry.id   AF-A0AA38ITQ7-F1
#
_cell.length_a   1.000
_cell.length_b   1.000
_cell.length_c   1.000
_cell.angle_alpha   90.00
_cell.angle_beta   90.00
_cell.angle_gamma   90.00
#
_symmetry.space_group_name_H-M   'P 1'
#
loop_
_entity.id
_entity.type
_entity.pdbx_description
1 polymer ?
#
loop_
_entity_poly.entity_id
_entity_poly.type
_entity_poly.pdbx_seq_one_letter_code
_entity_poly.pdbx_strand_id
1 'polypeptide(L)'
;MNNNKQSKKNHEEIKHIFTGLNREFLKSGFSTKELYNACLPKERSNYANSGLFIAFLGLAFLVISTYQYEAFSTAINYFLGVRCIVPNNYFVWEATRPVSDCNFCINITNPIVLQNVTRKEFAPYAYTSKPVVIKKAFLHWAAMKHFDFNFFKELYSSIEDSYRSVDEECQFLHFKSNFISIRDVFEMTEARINNEPGEKSWYVGWGNCHPQILAEMRRYYPKPHFLPESCEIPSKEYVFMGYDDGATMHLDFINRLMWQAQLKGSKTWHLIPPPECEDVCSQFSFLVEPGDAILVDTRVWYHGTTITPGEFSLSVQSEYG
;
A
#
# COMPACT_ATOMS: atom_id res chain seq x y z
N MET A 1 -110.77 -5.77 4.39
CA MET A 1 -110.66 -7.05 5.13
C MET A 1 -110.68 -8.32 4.28
N ASN A 2 -111.04 -8.30 2.99
CA ASN A 2 -111.01 -9.50 2.12
C ASN A 2 -109.63 -9.83 1.49
N ASN A 3 -108.75 -8.85 1.27
CA ASN A 3 -107.42 -9.10 0.67
C ASN A 3 -106.50 -9.95 1.57
N ASN A 4 -106.72 -9.93 2.88
CA ASN A 4 -105.87 -10.66 3.83
C ASN A 4 -106.18 -12.17 3.87
N LYS A 5 -107.40 -12.59 3.52
CA LYS A 5 -107.73 -14.02 3.36
C LYS A 5 -107.19 -14.58 2.05
N GLN A 6 -107.28 -13.81 0.96
CA GLN A 6 -106.73 -14.21 -0.35
C GLN A 6 -105.19 -14.27 -0.34
N SER A 7 -104.54 -13.26 0.27
CA SER A 7 -103.07 -13.24 0.44
C SER A 7 -102.57 -14.42 1.27
N LYS A 8 -103.28 -14.77 2.35
CA LYS A 8 -102.96 -15.97 3.14
C LYS A 8 -103.15 -17.27 2.35
N LYS A 9 -104.20 -17.39 1.53
CA LYS A 9 -104.42 -18.56 0.68
C LYS A 9 -103.31 -18.71 -0.37
N ASN A 10 -102.92 -17.62 -1.04
CA ASN A 10 -101.81 -17.62 -1.99
C ASN A 10 -100.47 -17.93 -1.33
N HIS A 11 -100.24 -17.47 -0.10
CA HIS A 11 -99.02 -17.79 0.65
C HIS A 11 -98.92 -19.28 0.97
N GLU A 12 -100.02 -19.89 1.42
CA GLU A 12 -100.06 -21.35 1.67
C GLU A 12 -99.86 -22.15 0.38
N GLU A 13 -100.40 -21.69 -0.76
CA GLU A 13 -100.22 -22.35 -2.04
C GLU A 13 -98.76 -22.26 -2.54
N ILE A 14 -98.14 -21.09 -2.47
CA ILE A 14 -96.72 -20.91 -2.80
C ILE A 14 -95.84 -21.75 -1.87
N LYS A 15 -96.15 -21.76 -0.57
CA LYS A 15 -95.42 -22.56 0.42
C LYS A 15 -95.55 -24.05 0.11
N HIS A 16 -96.73 -24.51 -0.29
CA HIS A 16 -96.97 -25.90 -0.69
C HIS A 16 -96.19 -26.27 -1.96
N ILE A 17 -96.18 -25.40 -2.98
CA ILE A 17 -95.43 -25.63 -4.22
C ILE A 17 -93.92 -25.64 -3.93
N PHE A 18 -93.41 -24.66 -3.17
CA PHE A 18 -92.00 -24.56 -2.83
C PHE A 18 -91.52 -25.75 -2.00
N THR A 19 -92.30 -26.18 -1.00
CA THR A 19 -91.97 -27.39 -0.22
C THR A 19 -92.07 -28.68 -1.06
N GLY A 20 -93.03 -28.77 -1.98
CA GLY A 20 -93.13 -29.88 -2.94
C GLY A 20 -91.90 -29.97 -3.85
N LEU A 21 -91.50 -28.85 -4.46
CA LEU A 21 -90.32 -28.76 -5.33
C LEU A 21 -89.04 -29.10 -4.57
N ASN A 22 -88.86 -28.57 -3.35
CA ASN A 22 -87.68 -28.88 -2.54
C ASN A 22 -87.64 -30.37 -2.13
N ARG A 23 -88.80 -30.98 -1.88
CA ARG A 23 -88.88 -32.41 -1.56
C ARG A 23 -88.51 -33.29 -2.76
N GLU A 24 -88.96 -32.92 -3.95
CA GLU A 24 -88.56 -33.59 -5.20
C GLU A 24 -87.07 -33.40 -5.47
N PHE A 25 -86.54 -32.19 -5.31
CA PHE A 25 -85.11 -31.89 -5.48
C PHE A 25 -84.23 -32.75 -4.56
N LEU A 26 -84.63 -32.91 -3.29
CA LEU A 26 -83.93 -33.78 -2.33
C LEU A 26 -84.12 -35.28 -2.64
N LYS A 27 -85.30 -35.70 -3.13
CA LYS A 27 -85.53 -37.09 -3.57
C LYS A 27 -84.70 -37.47 -4.80
N SER A 28 -84.41 -36.52 -5.68
CA SER A 28 -83.53 -36.72 -6.83
C SER A 28 -82.05 -36.88 -6.45
N GLY A 29 -81.71 -36.95 -5.15
CA GLY A 29 -80.38 -37.26 -4.65
C GLY A 29 -79.50 -36.03 -4.39
N PHE A 30 -80.00 -34.81 -4.59
CA PHE A 30 -79.26 -33.59 -4.32
C PHE A 30 -79.25 -33.23 -2.83
N SER A 31 -78.15 -32.64 -2.39
CA SER A 31 -77.97 -32.19 -1.01
C SER A 31 -78.67 -30.87 -0.75
N THR A 32 -78.98 -30.60 0.53
CA THR A 32 -79.52 -29.30 0.97
C THR A 32 -78.60 -28.12 0.65
N LYS A 33 -77.29 -28.37 0.53
CA LYS A 33 -76.29 -27.34 0.20
C LYS A 33 -76.35 -26.92 -1.27
N GLU A 34 -76.62 -27.86 -2.17
CA GLU A 34 -76.79 -27.56 -3.60
C GLU A 34 -78.09 -26.79 -3.84
N LEU A 35 -79.15 -27.14 -3.13
CA LEU A 35 -80.41 -26.37 -3.14
C LEU A 35 -80.16 -24.92 -2.70
N TYR A 36 -79.39 -24.72 -1.63
CA TYR A 36 -79.04 -23.38 -1.15
C TYR A 36 -78.26 -22.57 -2.20
N ASN A 37 -77.26 -23.17 -2.84
CA ASN A 37 -76.45 -22.50 -3.86
C ASN A 37 -77.26 -22.13 -5.11
N ALA A 38 -78.28 -22.92 -5.47
CA ALA A 38 -79.16 -22.61 -6.60
C ALA A 38 -80.02 -21.35 -6.35
N CYS A 39 -80.25 -20.98 -5.08
CA CYS A 39 -81.00 -19.79 -4.71
C CYS A 39 -80.15 -18.50 -4.66
N LEU A 40 -78.83 -18.57 -4.86
CA LEU A 40 -77.95 -17.40 -4.80
C LEU A 40 -77.71 -16.78 -6.19
N PRO A 41 -77.75 -15.44 -6.34
CA PRO A 41 -77.43 -14.75 -7.59
C PRO A 41 -75.93 -14.81 -7.93
N LYS A 42 -75.57 -15.02 -9.21
CA LYS A 42 -74.17 -15.01 -9.70
C LYS A 42 -73.79 -13.64 -10.26
N GLU A 43 -72.76 -12.99 -9.71
CA GLU A 43 -72.14 -11.78 -10.28
C GLU A 43 -70.93 -12.10 -11.19
N ARG A 44 -70.72 -11.32 -12.25
CA ARG A 44 -69.58 -11.40 -13.20
C ARG A 44 -68.73 -10.13 -13.08
N SER A 45 -67.43 -10.27 -12.83
CA SER A 45 -66.47 -9.15 -12.78
C SER A 45 -65.44 -9.25 -13.92
N ASN A 46 -65.28 -8.16 -14.67
CA ASN A 46 -64.21 -7.96 -15.66
C ASN A 46 -63.26 -6.87 -15.13
N TYR A 47 -62.08 -7.26 -14.67
CA TYR A 47 -60.93 -6.35 -14.44
C TYR A 47 -59.67 -7.04 -14.97
N ALA A 48 -59.17 -6.61 -16.12
CA ALA A 48 -57.94 -7.13 -16.71
C ALA A 48 -56.90 -6.02 -16.93
N ASN A 49 -55.68 -6.25 -16.42
CA ASN A 49 -54.38 -5.77 -16.91
C ASN A 49 -53.92 -4.31 -16.76
N SER A 50 -54.49 -3.47 -15.87
CA SER A 50 -53.94 -2.12 -15.61
C SER A 50 -52.65 -2.13 -14.76
N GLY A 51 -52.60 -2.96 -13.70
CA GLY A 51 -51.47 -2.94 -12.75
C GLY A 51 -50.14 -3.45 -13.32
N LEU A 52 -50.18 -4.44 -14.22
CA LEU A 52 -48.97 -5.00 -14.82
C LEU A 52 -48.29 -3.98 -15.76
N PHE A 53 -49.08 -3.22 -16.52
CA PHE A 53 -48.58 -2.24 -17.46
C PHE A 53 -47.91 -1.05 -16.75
N ILE A 54 -48.49 -0.61 -15.62
CA ILE A 54 -47.91 0.43 -14.77
C ILE A 54 -46.58 -0.04 -14.16
N ALA A 55 -46.51 -1.31 -13.72
CA ALA A 55 -45.26 -1.87 -13.20
C ALA A 55 -44.15 -1.93 -14.26
N PHE A 56 -44.48 -2.31 -15.50
CA PHE A 56 -43.52 -2.31 -16.61
C PHE A 56 -43.02 -0.89 -16.95
N LEU A 57 -43.90 0.11 -16.95
CA LEU A 57 -43.51 1.50 -17.18
C LEU A 57 -42.61 2.05 -16.05
N GLY A 58 -42.91 1.70 -14.80
CA GLY A 58 -42.07 2.08 -13.65
C GLY A 58 -40.67 1.47 -13.72
N LEU A 59 -40.57 0.19 -14.11
CA LEU A 59 -39.30 -0.49 -14.26
C LEU A 59 -38.47 0.09 -15.42
N ALA A 60 -39.11 0.37 -16.55
CA ALA A 60 -38.45 1.00 -17.70
C ALA A 60 -37.92 2.40 -17.35
N PHE A 61 -38.69 3.19 -16.58
CA PHE A 61 -38.25 4.51 -16.13
C PHE A 61 -37.05 4.43 -15.18
N LEU A 62 -36.99 3.44 -14.29
CA LEU A 62 -35.83 3.19 -13.43
C LEU A 62 -34.57 2.79 -14.21
N VAL A 63 -34.71 1.97 -15.24
CA VAL A 63 -33.57 1.58 -16.09
C VAL A 63 -33.08 2.76 -16.92
N ILE A 64 -33.97 3.58 -17.46
CA ILE A 64 -33.60 4.78 -18.22
C ILE A 64 -32.98 5.83 -17.29
N SER A 65 -33.52 6.02 -16.09
CA SER A 65 -32.97 6.99 -15.14
C SER A 65 -31.58 6.57 -14.64
N THR A 66 -31.33 5.28 -14.42
CA THR A 66 -29.99 4.77 -14.06
C THR A 66 -29.00 4.77 -15.24
N TYR A 67 -29.47 4.70 -16.48
CA TYR A 67 -28.65 4.83 -17.68
C TYR A 67 -28.32 6.30 -18.01
N GLN A 68 -29.25 7.23 -17.73
CA GLN A 68 -29.04 8.68 -17.89
C GLN A 68 -28.30 9.31 -16.72
N TYR A 69 -28.44 8.77 -15.51
CA TYR A 69 -27.55 9.14 -14.41
C TYR A 69 -26.18 8.54 -14.72
N GLU A 70 -25.19 9.41 -14.91
CA GLU A 70 -23.79 9.05 -15.04
C GLU A 70 -23.27 8.18 -13.88
N ALA A 71 -24.07 7.76 -12.90
CA ALA A 71 -23.69 6.87 -11.81
C ALA A 71 -23.17 5.50 -12.30
N PHE A 72 -23.80 4.86 -13.30
CA PHE A 72 -23.29 3.57 -13.77
C PHE A 72 -21.99 3.72 -14.56
N SER A 73 -21.93 4.71 -15.46
CA SER A 73 -20.69 5.01 -16.20
C SER A 73 -19.59 5.51 -15.27
N THR A 74 -19.91 6.33 -14.26
CA THR A 74 -18.96 6.82 -13.24
C THR A 74 -18.50 5.69 -12.33
N ALA A 75 -19.38 4.78 -11.91
CA ALA A 75 -18.97 3.62 -11.13
C ALA A 75 -18.09 2.68 -11.95
N ILE A 76 -18.46 2.37 -13.19
CA ILE A 76 -17.64 1.58 -14.11
C ILE A 76 -16.31 2.29 -14.39
N ASN A 77 -16.30 3.59 -14.68
CA ASN A 77 -15.08 4.38 -14.91
C ASN A 77 -14.22 4.51 -13.65
N TYR A 78 -14.85 4.56 -12.47
CA TYR A 78 -14.16 4.50 -11.18
C TYR A 78 -13.49 3.14 -11.06
N PHE A 79 -14.23 2.02 -11.16
CA PHE A 79 -13.68 0.66 -11.07
C PHE A 79 -12.65 0.33 -12.16
N LEU A 80 -12.85 0.79 -13.39
CA LEU A 80 -11.90 0.66 -14.50
C LEU A 80 -10.71 1.63 -14.36
N GLY A 81 -10.88 2.73 -13.62
CA GLY A 81 -9.86 3.73 -13.34
C GLY A 81 -9.04 3.43 -12.09
N VAL A 82 -9.56 2.64 -11.14
CA VAL A 82 -8.78 2.19 -9.97
C VAL A 82 -7.81 1.11 -10.42
N ARG A 83 -6.54 1.50 -10.64
CA ARG A 83 -5.47 0.54 -11.01
C ARG A 83 -5.22 -0.51 -9.92
N CYS A 84 -5.55 -0.23 -8.65
CA CYS A 84 -5.38 -1.16 -7.52
C CYS A 84 -6.57 -1.06 -6.55
N ILE A 85 -7.30 -2.16 -6.32
CA ILE A 85 -8.38 -2.24 -5.31
C ILE A 85 -7.85 -2.01 -3.89
N VAL A 86 -6.62 -2.47 -3.64
CA VAL A 86 -5.93 -2.35 -2.37
C VAL A 86 -4.86 -1.25 -2.48
N PRO A 87 -4.80 -0.29 -1.55
CA PRO A 87 -3.80 0.76 -1.57
C PRO A 87 -2.39 0.18 -1.43
N ASN A 88 -1.46 0.67 -2.24
CA ASN A 88 -0.06 0.27 -2.22
C ASN A 88 0.69 1.00 -1.09
N ASN A 89 0.43 0.63 0.17
CA ASN A 89 1.00 1.27 1.35
C ASN A 89 1.82 0.27 2.20
N TYR A 90 2.53 0.80 3.21
CA TYR A 90 3.42 0.01 4.07
C TYR A 90 2.71 -1.16 4.78
N PHE A 91 1.46 -0.96 5.21
CA PHE A 91 0.70 -2.03 5.84
C PHE A 91 0.46 -3.20 4.88
N VAL A 92 0.10 -2.89 3.64
CA VAL A 92 -0.15 -3.92 2.61
C VAL A 92 1.16 -4.61 2.22
N TRP A 93 2.25 -3.86 2.08
CA TRP A 93 3.57 -4.44 1.84
C TRP A 93 4.01 -5.38 2.96
N GLU A 94 3.83 -4.99 4.22
CA GLU A 94 4.18 -5.83 5.37
C GLU A 94 3.27 -7.07 5.45
N ALA A 95 1.97 -6.92 5.24
CA ALA A 95 1.03 -8.03 5.30
C ALA A 95 1.20 -9.03 4.13
N THR A 96 1.78 -8.59 3.02
CA THR A 96 1.97 -9.41 1.81
C THR A 96 3.41 -9.83 1.58
N ARG A 97 4.35 -9.41 2.45
CA ARG A 97 5.74 -9.81 2.29
C ARG A 97 5.89 -11.33 2.46
N PRO A 98 6.79 -11.97 1.70
CA PRO A 98 7.10 -13.37 1.91
C PRO A 98 7.62 -13.61 3.35
N VAL A 99 7.26 -14.77 3.91
CA VAL A 99 7.84 -15.23 5.19
C VAL A 99 9.34 -15.45 4.99
N SER A 100 10.15 -14.88 5.87
CA SER A 100 11.61 -14.96 5.75
C SER A 100 12.13 -16.31 6.20
N ASP A 101 13.17 -16.83 5.54
CA ASP A 101 13.96 -17.95 6.05
C ASP A 101 14.95 -17.42 7.10
N CYS A 102 14.77 -17.79 8.37
CA CYS A 102 15.57 -17.27 9.49
C CYS A 102 17.07 -17.66 9.46
N ASN A 103 17.52 -18.51 8.52
CA ASN A 103 18.92 -18.91 8.38
C ASN A 103 19.92 -17.74 8.27
N PHE A 104 19.49 -16.57 7.81
CA PHE A 104 20.35 -15.39 7.72
C PHE A 104 20.73 -14.80 9.10
N CYS A 105 19.94 -15.05 10.16
CA CYS A 105 20.13 -14.43 11.47
C CYS A 105 20.43 -15.40 12.61
N ILE A 106 20.34 -16.73 12.38
CA ILE A 106 20.67 -17.73 13.39
C ILE A 106 22.12 -17.56 13.89
N ASN A 107 22.27 -17.46 15.21
CA ASN A 107 23.54 -17.24 15.91
C ASN A 107 24.28 -15.95 15.50
N ILE A 108 23.58 -14.97 14.93
CA ILE A 108 24.14 -13.66 14.61
C ILE A 108 23.77 -12.67 15.72
N THR A 109 24.76 -12.27 16.51
CA THR A 109 24.61 -11.26 17.58
C THR A 109 25.33 -9.96 17.28
N ASN A 110 26.18 -9.95 16.24
CA ASN A 110 27.01 -8.85 15.80
C ASN A 110 27.26 -8.99 14.29
N PRO A 111 27.57 -7.90 13.58
CA PRO A 111 27.96 -8.01 12.17
C PRO A 111 29.26 -8.78 12.03
N ILE A 112 29.43 -9.43 10.88
CA ILE A 112 30.71 -10.00 10.48
C ILE A 112 31.66 -8.84 10.17
N VAL A 113 32.73 -8.71 10.96
CA VAL A 113 33.71 -7.63 10.79
C VAL A 113 34.89 -8.14 9.96
N LEU A 114 35.12 -7.49 8.83
CA LEU A 114 36.23 -7.76 7.91
C LEU A 114 37.18 -6.56 7.86
N GLN A 115 38.44 -6.79 7.48
CA GLN A 115 39.48 -5.77 7.40
C GLN A 115 40.14 -5.83 6.03
N ASN A 116 40.02 -4.76 5.25
CA ASN A 116 40.71 -4.58 3.96
C ASN A 116 40.72 -5.84 3.06
N VAL A 117 39.53 -6.34 2.73
CA VAL A 117 39.36 -7.62 2.02
C VAL A 117 39.42 -7.50 0.51
N THR A 118 39.96 -8.54 -0.12
CA THR A 118 39.89 -8.74 -1.57
C THR A 118 38.53 -9.31 -1.99
N ARG A 119 38.23 -9.26 -3.30
CA ARG A 119 37.02 -9.89 -3.86
C ARG A 119 36.90 -11.37 -3.52
N LYS A 120 38.01 -12.11 -3.56
CA LYS A 120 38.03 -13.55 -3.28
C LYS A 120 37.68 -13.85 -1.82
N GLU A 121 38.16 -13.01 -0.91
CA GLU A 121 37.88 -13.14 0.53
C GLU A 121 36.46 -12.69 0.86
N PHE A 122 35.91 -11.73 0.13
CA PHE A 122 34.54 -11.26 0.30
C PHE A 122 33.48 -12.18 -0.35
N ALA A 123 33.84 -12.92 -1.41
CA ALA A 123 32.92 -13.76 -2.18
C ALA A 123 32.03 -14.71 -1.34
N PRO A 124 32.52 -15.37 -0.27
CA PRO A 124 31.68 -16.22 0.59
C PRO A 124 30.58 -15.47 1.34
N TYR A 125 30.71 -14.14 1.51
CA TYR A 125 29.80 -13.29 2.28
C TYR A 125 28.82 -12.51 1.40
N ALA A 126 29.21 -12.24 0.15
CA ALA A 126 28.56 -11.32 -0.78
C ALA A 126 27.06 -11.54 -0.99
N TYR A 127 26.54 -12.75 -0.78
CA TYR A 127 25.13 -13.07 -1.03
C TYR A 127 24.49 -13.84 0.13
N THR A 128 25.01 -13.69 1.35
CA THR A 128 24.56 -14.48 2.53
C THR A 128 23.41 -13.86 3.32
N SER A 129 23.05 -12.60 3.03
CA SER A 129 22.12 -11.79 3.84
C SER A 129 22.52 -11.58 5.31
N LYS A 130 23.73 -11.99 5.69
CA LYS A 130 24.32 -11.71 7.00
C LYS A 130 24.88 -10.29 7.00
N PRO A 131 24.69 -9.50 8.07
CA PRO A 131 25.26 -8.16 8.17
C PRO A 131 26.79 -8.22 8.15
N VAL A 132 27.42 -7.44 7.28
CA VAL A 132 28.88 -7.35 7.15
C VAL A 132 29.31 -5.91 7.31
N VAL A 133 30.39 -5.68 8.07
CA VAL A 133 31.09 -4.41 8.14
C VAL A 133 32.53 -4.62 7.68
N ILE A 134 32.94 -3.95 6.62
CA ILE A 134 34.34 -3.95 6.16
C ILE A 134 34.98 -2.66 6.63
N LYS A 135 35.83 -2.78 7.64
CA LYS A 135 36.47 -1.63 8.26
C LYS A 135 37.43 -0.94 7.29
N LYS A 136 37.38 0.40 7.27
CA LYS A 136 38.29 1.27 6.51
C LYS A 136 38.38 0.95 5.00
N ALA A 137 37.34 0.33 4.43
CA ALA A 137 37.30 -0.07 3.03
C ALA A 137 37.47 1.11 2.05
N PHE A 138 37.00 2.30 2.42
CA PHE A 138 36.84 3.44 1.51
C PHE A 138 37.77 4.61 1.81
N LEU A 139 38.75 4.48 2.71
CA LEU A 139 39.67 5.56 3.05
C LEU A 139 40.46 6.11 1.83
N HIS A 140 40.61 5.30 0.77
CA HIS A 140 41.29 5.68 -0.46
C HIS A 140 40.39 6.44 -1.45
N TRP A 141 39.08 6.51 -1.23
CA TRP A 141 38.16 7.21 -2.13
C TRP A 141 38.33 8.72 -2.04
N ALA A 142 38.30 9.39 -3.18
CA ALA A 142 38.32 10.85 -3.24
C ALA A 142 37.05 11.45 -2.58
N ALA A 143 35.93 10.73 -2.63
CA ALA A 143 34.68 11.13 -1.97
C ALA A 143 34.85 11.44 -0.47
N MET A 144 35.76 10.76 0.24
CA MET A 144 36.06 11.03 1.65
C MET A 144 36.49 12.48 1.92
N LYS A 145 37.14 13.11 0.92
CA LYS A 145 37.66 14.48 1.03
C LYS A 145 36.74 15.50 0.38
N HIS A 146 36.16 15.16 -0.77
CA HIS A 146 35.46 16.11 -1.62
C HIS A 146 33.96 16.18 -1.37
N PHE A 147 33.32 15.13 -0.86
CA PHE A 147 31.88 15.16 -0.67
C PHE A 147 31.51 15.88 0.61
N ASP A 148 30.69 16.92 0.47
CA ASP A 148 30.03 17.65 1.53
C ASP A 148 28.75 18.29 1.00
N PHE A 149 28.07 19.05 1.86
CA PHE A 149 26.85 19.75 1.48
C PHE A 149 27.04 20.64 0.25
N ASN A 150 28.13 21.42 0.19
CA ASN A 150 28.37 22.38 -0.88
C ASN A 150 28.64 21.68 -2.21
N PHE A 151 29.41 20.60 -2.20
CA PHE A 151 29.64 19.77 -3.38
C PHE A 151 28.31 19.34 -4.03
N PHE A 152 27.37 18.79 -3.23
CA PHE A 152 26.09 18.36 -3.77
C PHE A 152 25.21 19.54 -4.22
N LYS A 153 25.18 20.63 -3.44
CA LYS A 153 24.46 21.85 -3.81
C LYS A 153 24.94 22.41 -5.16
N GLU A 154 26.24 22.52 -5.36
CA GLU A 154 26.85 22.99 -6.60
C GLU A 154 26.56 22.03 -7.76
N LEU A 155 26.76 20.73 -7.53
CA LEU A 155 26.54 19.70 -8.55
C LEU A 155 25.11 19.72 -9.08
N TYR A 156 24.11 19.70 -8.20
CA TYR A 156 22.71 19.74 -8.61
C TYR A 156 22.32 21.09 -9.22
N SER A 157 22.86 22.21 -8.73
CA SER A 157 22.59 23.53 -9.32
C SER A 157 23.22 23.72 -10.70
N SER A 158 24.29 22.97 -11.02
CA SER A 158 25.02 23.09 -12.28
C SER A 158 24.40 22.32 -13.46
N ILE A 159 23.48 21.39 -13.18
CA ILE A 159 22.88 20.51 -14.19
C ILE A 159 21.37 20.76 -14.26
N GLU A 160 20.90 21.09 -15.46
CA GLU A 160 19.47 21.28 -15.75
C GLU A 160 18.66 20.00 -15.44
N ASP A 161 17.42 20.15 -14.98
CA ASP A 161 16.50 19.07 -14.62
C ASP A 161 16.97 18.11 -13.51
N SER A 162 18.12 18.35 -12.88
CA SER A 162 18.66 17.50 -11.80
C SER A 162 17.72 17.42 -10.59
N TYR A 163 17.13 18.55 -10.19
CA TYR A 163 16.12 18.61 -9.11
C TYR A 163 14.87 17.81 -9.46
N ARG A 164 14.34 18.01 -10.67
CA ARG A 164 13.14 17.31 -11.16
C ARG A 164 13.33 15.81 -11.16
N SER A 165 14.53 15.33 -11.54
CA SER A 165 14.84 13.90 -11.49
C SER A 165 14.68 13.32 -10.09
N VAL A 166 15.02 14.06 -9.03
CA VAL A 166 14.87 13.59 -7.64
C VAL A 166 13.41 13.65 -7.19
N ASP A 167 12.74 14.77 -7.49
CA ASP A 167 11.40 15.07 -6.97
C ASP A 167 10.28 14.31 -7.71
N GLU A 168 10.44 14.01 -9.00
CA GLU A 168 9.40 13.41 -9.84
C GLU A 168 9.70 11.97 -10.29
N GLU A 169 10.98 11.62 -10.54
CA GLU A 169 11.36 10.32 -11.11
C GLU A 169 11.96 9.39 -10.06
N CYS A 170 12.77 9.94 -9.16
CA CYS A 170 13.43 9.25 -8.08
C CYS A 170 12.63 9.39 -6.77
N GLN A 171 13.32 9.40 -5.64
CA GLN A 171 12.71 9.43 -4.33
C GLN A 171 13.48 10.38 -3.43
N PHE A 172 12.79 11.37 -2.88
CA PHE A 172 13.26 12.15 -1.75
C PHE A 172 12.83 11.48 -0.44
N LEU A 173 13.75 11.38 0.52
CA LEU A 173 13.57 10.75 1.82
C LEU A 173 13.74 11.83 2.89
N HIS A 174 12.64 12.45 3.30
CA HIS A 174 12.65 13.55 4.26
C HIS A 174 12.88 13.09 5.72
N PHE A 175 12.70 11.80 6.04
CA PHE A 175 12.77 11.25 7.39
C PHE A 175 12.01 12.12 8.42
N LYS A 176 12.65 12.55 9.51
CA LYS A 176 12.05 13.44 10.52
C LYS A 176 12.19 14.94 10.22
N SER A 177 12.79 15.29 9.09
CA SER A 177 12.89 16.69 8.67
C SER A 177 11.55 17.22 8.15
N ASN A 178 11.45 18.53 8.03
CA ASN A 178 10.30 19.24 7.47
C ASN A 178 10.49 19.63 5.99
N PHE A 179 11.43 19.00 5.29
CA PHE A 179 11.68 19.25 3.88
C PHE A 179 10.70 18.50 2.98
N ILE A 180 10.33 19.12 1.87
CA ILE A 180 9.44 18.55 0.86
C ILE A 180 10.25 18.07 -0.35
N SER A 181 11.32 18.80 -0.68
CA SER A 181 12.18 18.52 -1.84
C SER A 181 13.66 18.62 -1.51
N ILE A 182 14.52 18.10 -2.40
CA ILE A 182 15.97 18.30 -2.28
C ILE A 182 16.36 19.78 -2.50
N ARG A 183 15.55 20.54 -3.23
CA ARG A 183 15.74 21.98 -3.39
C ARG A 183 15.67 22.69 -2.05
N ASP A 184 14.68 22.36 -1.21
CA ASP A 184 14.54 22.95 0.13
C ASP A 184 15.78 22.72 1.00
N VAL A 185 16.44 21.56 0.81
CA VAL A 185 17.68 21.20 1.51
C VAL A 185 18.82 22.13 1.07
N PHE A 186 19.00 22.34 -0.24
CA PHE A 186 20.08 23.19 -0.75
C PHE A 186 19.83 24.70 -0.56
N GLU A 187 18.60 25.10 -0.29
CA GLU A 187 18.21 26.48 0.03
C GLU A 187 18.29 26.81 1.55
N MET A 188 18.73 25.86 2.39
CA MET A 188 18.97 26.12 3.80
C MET A 188 19.94 27.29 4.05
N THR A 189 19.72 27.98 5.17
CA THR A 189 20.66 28.98 5.72
C THR A 189 21.94 28.29 6.20
N GLU A 190 23.05 29.02 6.20
CA GLU A 190 24.35 28.51 6.69
C GLU A 190 24.28 28.04 8.15
N ALA A 191 23.57 28.78 9.01
CA ALA A 191 23.36 28.40 10.40
C ALA A 191 22.69 27.02 10.53
N ARG A 192 21.68 26.73 9.70
CA ARG A 192 20.98 25.45 9.70
C ARG A 192 21.82 24.32 9.09
N ILE A 193 22.58 24.61 8.03
CA ILE A 193 23.54 23.66 7.44
C ILE A 193 24.58 23.21 8.49
N ASN A 194 25.01 24.12 9.37
CA ASN A 194 25.98 23.87 10.42
C ASN A 194 25.38 23.35 11.74
N ASN A 195 24.06 23.15 11.80
CA ASN A 195 23.32 22.75 13.01
C ASN A 195 23.63 23.64 14.23
N GLU A 196 23.65 24.96 14.02
CA GLU A 196 23.97 25.93 15.07
C GLU A 196 22.95 25.91 16.22
N PRO A 197 23.34 26.29 17.46
CA PRO A 197 22.42 26.29 18.59
C PRO A 197 21.14 27.10 18.34
N GLY A 198 19.99 26.43 18.47
CA GLY A 198 18.67 27.03 18.23
C GLY A 198 18.07 26.68 16.86
N GLU A 199 18.86 26.15 15.94
CA GLU A 199 18.36 25.60 14.68
C GLU A 199 17.72 24.23 14.88
N LYS A 200 16.84 23.88 13.94
CA LYS A 200 16.25 22.53 13.88
C LYS A 200 17.20 21.61 13.14
N SER A 201 17.64 20.57 13.83
CA SER A 201 18.37 19.45 13.24
C SER A 201 17.61 18.83 12.06
N TRP A 202 18.37 18.20 11.17
CA TRP A 202 17.84 17.68 9.93
C TRP A 202 18.65 16.48 9.47
N TYR A 203 17.96 15.52 8.86
CA TYR A 203 18.56 14.40 8.15
C TYR A 203 17.70 14.05 6.97
N VAL A 204 18.33 13.87 5.81
CA VAL A 204 17.66 13.59 4.54
C VAL A 204 18.41 12.52 3.78
N GLY A 205 17.69 11.85 2.90
CA GLY A 205 18.26 11.03 1.85
C GLY A 205 17.60 11.35 0.52
N TRP A 206 18.27 11.01 -0.57
CA TRP A 206 17.63 11.07 -1.88
C TRP A 206 18.25 10.05 -2.82
N GLY A 207 17.40 9.51 -3.69
CA GLY A 207 17.83 8.72 -4.83
C GLY A 207 18.29 9.63 -5.96
N ASN A 208 19.45 9.34 -6.52
CA ASN A 208 19.97 9.93 -7.74
C ASN A 208 19.81 8.93 -8.88
N CYS A 209 18.98 9.26 -9.86
CA CYS A 209 18.84 8.54 -11.13
C CYS A 209 19.23 9.40 -12.33
N HIS A 210 19.71 10.64 -12.12
CA HIS A 210 20.12 11.51 -13.20
C HIS A 210 21.46 11.04 -13.78
N PRO A 211 21.55 10.63 -15.06
CA PRO A 211 22.75 10.01 -15.61
C PRO A 211 24.01 10.87 -15.49
N GLN A 212 23.89 12.19 -15.69
CA GLN A 212 25.04 13.10 -15.60
C GLN A 212 25.50 13.32 -14.15
N ILE A 213 24.57 13.40 -13.19
CA ILE A 213 24.93 13.55 -11.78
C ILE A 213 25.62 12.28 -11.31
N LEU A 214 25.07 11.10 -11.64
CA LEU A 214 25.67 9.80 -11.34
C LEU A 214 27.06 9.67 -11.96
N ALA A 215 27.24 10.10 -13.21
CA ALA A 215 28.54 10.06 -13.88
C ALA A 215 29.59 10.90 -13.13
N GLU A 216 29.26 12.12 -12.74
CA GLU A 216 30.18 12.98 -11.98
C GLU A 216 30.47 12.44 -10.58
N MET A 217 29.44 11.97 -9.87
CA MET A 217 29.55 11.37 -8.55
C MET A 217 30.49 10.15 -8.53
N ARG A 218 30.36 9.24 -9.52
CA ARG A 218 31.17 8.01 -9.63
C ARG A 218 32.65 8.24 -9.88
N ARG A 219 33.07 9.47 -10.23
CA ARG A 219 34.49 9.85 -10.31
C ARG A 219 35.16 9.87 -8.93
N TYR A 220 34.38 10.05 -7.87
CA TYR A 220 34.87 10.17 -6.49
C TYR A 220 34.69 8.90 -5.67
N TYR A 221 33.68 8.09 -5.98
CA TYR A 221 33.47 6.76 -5.42
C TYR A 221 33.28 5.73 -6.56
N PRO A 222 34.33 5.01 -6.96
CA PRO A 222 34.17 3.92 -7.92
C PRO A 222 33.42 2.74 -7.28
N LYS A 223 33.05 1.75 -8.10
CA LYS A 223 32.54 0.45 -7.63
C LYS A 223 33.45 -0.09 -6.50
N PRO A 224 32.91 -0.47 -5.33
CA PRO A 224 33.70 -1.02 -4.24
C PRO A 224 34.61 -2.18 -4.68
N HIS A 225 35.88 -2.11 -4.28
CA HIS A 225 36.92 -3.03 -4.74
C HIS A 225 36.69 -4.49 -4.32
N PHE A 226 35.95 -4.72 -3.23
CA PHE A 226 35.63 -6.05 -2.71
C PHE A 226 34.42 -6.69 -3.38
N LEU A 227 33.58 -5.93 -4.10
CA LEU A 227 32.40 -6.50 -4.75
C LEU A 227 32.80 -7.41 -5.94
N PRO A 228 32.00 -8.45 -6.24
CA PRO A 228 32.23 -9.32 -7.40
C PRO A 228 32.37 -8.52 -8.69
N GLU A 229 33.29 -8.91 -9.58
CA GLU A 229 33.53 -8.19 -10.83
C GLU A 229 32.28 -8.19 -11.72
N SER A 230 31.57 -9.31 -11.77
CA SER A 230 30.33 -9.50 -12.53
C SER A 230 29.11 -8.80 -11.94
N CYS A 231 29.16 -8.28 -10.71
CA CYS A 231 27.97 -7.66 -10.13
C CYS A 231 27.63 -6.35 -10.86
N GLU A 232 26.34 -6.19 -11.15
CA GLU A 232 25.82 -5.01 -11.81
C GLU A 232 25.57 -3.90 -10.79
N ILE A 233 25.90 -2.66 -11.15
CA ILE A 233 25.58 -1.48 -10.35
C ILE A 233 24.36 -0.80 -11.00
N PRO A 234 23.28 -0.55 -10.25
CA PRO A 234 22.06 0.04 -10.80
C PRO A 234 22.29 1.46 -11.33
N SER A 235 21.32 1.96 -12.09
CA SER A 235 21.24 3.37 -12.51
C SER A 235 20.59 4.28 -11.45
N LYS A 236 20.49 3.82 -10.20
CA LYS A 236 19.97 4.57 -9.06
C LYS A 236 20.86 4.36 -7.85
N GLU A 237 21.38 5.43 -7.28
CA GLU A 237 22.23 5.42 -6.09
C GLU A 237 21.70 6.43 -5.09
N TYR A 238 22.00 6.29 -3.81
CA TYR A 238 21.45 7.14 -2.76
C TYR A 238 22.55 7.90 -2.04
N VAL A 239 22.23 9.14 -1.66
CA VAL A 239 23.01 9.93 -0.73
C VAL A 239 22.16 10.15 0.51
N PHE A 240 22.79 10.08 1.68
CA PHE A 240 22.16 10.44 2.94
C PHE A 240 23.08 11.37 3.71
N MET A 241 22.54 12.47 4.25
CA MET A 241 23.31 13.40 5.05
C MET A 241 22.48 14.20 6.05
N GLY A 242 23.14 14.69 7.09
CA GLY A 242 22.55 15.53 8.13
C GLY A 242 23.09 15.22 9.52
N TYR A 243 22.28 15.49 10.54
CA TYR A 243 22.62 15.46 11.95
C TYR A 243 21.54 14.76 12.79
N ASP A 244 21.96 14.31 13.98
CA ASP A 244 21.18 13.82 15.14
C ASP A 244 20.22 12.64 14.89
N ASP A 245 19.34 12.75 13.91
CA ASP A 245 18.41 11.71 13.49
C ASP A 245 18.97 10.89 12.32
N GLY A 246 18.63 9.60 12.27
CA GLY A 246 18.87 8.76 11.10
C GLY A 246 17.57 8.25 10.48
N ALA A 247 17.67 7.13 9.77
CA ALA A 247 16.50 6.42 9.25
C ALA A 247 15.70 5.78 10.39
N THR A 248 14.38 5.92 10.35
CA THR A 248 13.47 5.20 11.25
C THR A 248 13.52 3.69 10.98
N MET A 249 13.10 2.87 11.93
CA MET A 249 13.07 1.41 11.75
C MET A 249 12.15 1.01 10.59
N HIS A 250 12.67 0.32 9.57
CA HIS A 250 11.92 -0.10 8.39
C HIS A 250 12.56 -1.30 7.67
N LEU A 251 11.85 -1.82 6.67
CA LEU A 251 12.35 -2.72 5.63
C LEU A 251 12.38 -1.97 4.30
N ASP A 252 13.36 -2.32 3.47
CA ASP A 252 13.43 -1.84 2.10
C ASP A 252 12.75 -2.84 1.14
N PHE A 253 11.94 -2.31 0.24
CA PHE A 253 11.31 -3.07 -0.83
C PHE A 253 12.12 -2.93 -2.13
N ILE A 254 13.37 -3.39 -2.06
CA ILE A 254 14.34 -3.38 -3.17
C ILE A 254 14.59 -4.79 -3.72
N ASN A 255 15.12 -4.88 -4.93
CA ASN A 255 15.32 -6.17 -5.60
C ASN A 255 16.69 -6.80 -5.29
N ARG A 256 17.70 -5.98 -5.03
CA ARG A 256 19.10 -6.40 -4.90
C ARG A 256 19.62 -6.14 -3.48
N LEU A 257 20.77 -6.72 -3.16
CA LEU A 257 21.47 -6.42 -1.91
C LEU A 257 22.04 -5.00 -1.98
N MET A 258 22.26 -4.37 -0.84
CA MET A 258 22.82 -3.02 -0.78
C MET A 258 24.16 -2.99 -0.08
N TRP A 259 24.95 -1.97 -0.40
CA TRP A 259 26.07 -1.54 0.40
C TRP A 259 25.94 -0.04 0.67
N GLN A 260 26.50 0.41 1.80
CA GLN A 260 26.63 1.82 2.14
C GLN A 260 28.09 2.11 2.51
N ALA A 261 28.59 3.26 2.07
CA ALA A 261 29.86 3.82 2.49
C ALA A 261 29.60 4.97 3.46
N GLN A 262 30.12 4.86 4.68
CA GLN A 262 30.09 5.97 5.63
C GLN A 262 31.27 6.90 5.30
N LEU A 263 31.00 8.10 4.80
CA LEU A 263 32.04 9.03 4.32
C LEU A 263 32.43 10.05 5.39
N LYS A 264 31.45 10.57 6.12
CA LYS A 264 31.65 11.52 7.22
C LYS A 264 30.76 11.16 8.38
N GLY A 265 31.21 11.49 9.59
CA GLY A 265 30.47 11.20 10.81
C GLY A 265 30.29 9.72 11.11
N SER A 266 29.85 9.42 12.31
CA SER A 266 29.58 8.06 12.75
C SER A 266 28.08 7.78 12.80
N LYS A 267 27.70 6.56 12.46
CA LYS A 267 26.30 6.12 12.41
C LYS A 267 26.14 4.78 13.14
N THR A 268 25.21 4.72 14.07
CA THR A 268 24.82 3.46 14.72
C THR A 268 23.68 2.84 13.92
N TRP A 269 23.87 1.59 13.51
CA TRP A 269 22.84 0.77 12.89
C TRP A 269 22.17 -0.09 13.94
N HIS A 270 20.84 -0.14 13.89
CA HIS A 270 19.99 -0.97 14.74
C HIS A 270 19.33 -2.01 13.86
N LEU A 271 19.57 -3.29 14.12
CA LEU A 271 19.00 -4.39 13.36
C LEU A 271 18.06 -5.21 14.24
N ILE A 272 16.88 -5.49 13.71
CA ILE A 272 15.86 -6.33 14.34
C ILE A 272 15.48 -7.44 13.34
N PRO A 273 15.42 -8.72 13.75
CA PRO A 273 14.90 -9.76 12.90
C PRO A 273 13.39 -9.53 12.64
N PRO A 274 12.84 -10.07 11.55
CA PRO A 274 11.41 -10.00 11.33
C PRO A 274 10.64 -10.84 12.38
N PRO A 275 9.38 -10.53 12.69
CA PRO A 275 8.61 -11.19 13.75
C PRO A 275 8.63 -12.71 13.72
N GLU A 276 8.58 -13.33 12.53
CA GLU A 276 8.64 -14.78 12.36
C GLU A 276 9.96 -15.43 12.79
N CYS A 277 11.02 -14.64 13.01
CA CYS A 277 12.36 -15.09 13.38
C CYS A 277 12.79 -14.65 14.80
N GLU A 278 11.96 -13.91 15.54
CA GLU A 278 12.31 -13.38 16.88
C GLU A 278 12.63 -14.48 17.90
N ASP A 279 12.05 -15.68 17.75
CA ASP A 279 12.29 -16.80 18.66
C ASP A 279 13.69 -17.43 18.52
N VAL A 280 14.36 -17.23 17.37
CA VAL A 280 15.65 -17.87 17.03
C VAL A 280 16.77 -16.88 16.74
N CYS A 281 16.43 -15.60 16.55
CA CYS A 281 17.35 -14.53 16.22
C CYS A 281 17.29 -13.43 17.28
N SER A 282 18.34 -12.61 17.34
CA SER A 282 18.42 -11.51 18.30
C SER A 282 18.58 -10.18 17.59
N GLN A 283 17.96 -9.14 18.16
CA GLN A 283 18.26 -7.77 17.78
C GLN A 283 19.66 -7.37 18.26
N PHE A 284 20.34 -6.50 17.52
CA PHE A 284 21.62 -5.93 17.94
C PHE A 284 21.86 -4.58 17.28
N SER A 285 22.92 -3.91 17.70
CA SER A 285 23.32 -2.63 17.13
C SER A 285 24.83 -2.53 17.02
N PHE A 286 25.32 -1.77 16.04
CA PHE A 286 26.76 -1.61 15.83
C PHE A 286 27.08 -0.23 15.27
N LEU A 287 28.27 0.27 15.62
CA LEU A 287 28.78 1.55 15.18
C LEU A 287 29.54 1.40 13.86
N VAL A 288 29.29 2.32 12.96
CA VAL A 288 29.96 2.46 11.68
C VAL A 288 30.67 3.81 11.65
N GLU A 289 31.94 3.77 11.27
CA GLU A 289 32.84 4.92 11.30
C GLU A 289 33.20 5.39 9.88
N PRO A 290 33.69 6.62 9.71
CA PRO A 290 34.16 7.11 8.42
C PRO A 290 35.18 6.16 7.75
N GLY A 291 34.88 5.79 6.51
CA GLY A 291 35.66 4.87 5.69
C GLY A 291 35.18 3.42 5.73
N ASP A 292 34.25 3.06 6.61
CA ASP A 292 33.68 1.72 6.68
C ASP A 292 32.68 1.45 5.54
N ALA A 293 32.63 0.19 5.11
CA ALA A 293 31.55 -0.33 4.29
C ALA A 293 30.56 -1.12 5.15
N ILE A 294 29.27 -0.86 4.95
CA ILE A 294 28.18 -1.65 5.54
C ILE A 294 27.49 -2.43 4.43
N LEU A 295 27.22 -3.70 4.66
CA LEU A 295 26.32 -4.49 3.85
C LEU A 295 25.28 -5.13 4.76
N VAL A 296 24.04 -4.71 4.61
CA VAL A 296 22.89 -5.25 5.32
C VAL A 296 21.87 -5.64 4.26
N ASP A 297 21.30 -6.83 4.36
CA ASP A 297 20.16 -7.17 3.52
C ASP A 297 18.91 -6.50 4.10
N THR A 298 18.67 -5.27 3.68
CA THR A 298 17.57 -4.41 4.16
C THR A 298 16.18 -4.92 3.78
N ARG A 299 16.11 -5.96 2.95
CA ARG A 299 14.86 -6.64 2.58
C ARG A 299 14.37 -7.60 3.66
N VAL A 300 15.27 -8.10 4.51
CA VAL A 300 14.96 -9.08 5.57
C VAL A 300 15.34 -8.61 6.97
N TRP A 301 16.31 -7.71 7.09
CA TRP A 301 16.63 -7.05 8.36
C TRP A 301 15.85 -5.76 8.49
N TYR A 302 14.98 -5.70 9.50
CA TYR A 302 14.46 -4.41 9.95
C TYR A 302 15.65 -3.59 10.42
N HIS A 303 15.76 -2.38 9.89
CA HIS A 303 16.90 -1.53 10.16
C HIS A 303 16.47 -0.09 10.44
N GLY A 304 17.15 0.51 11.41
CA GLY A 304 17.09 1.92 11.72
C GLY A 304 18.48 2.44 11.99
N THR A 305 18.68 3.75 11.89
CA THR A 305 19.98 4.37 12.14
C THR A 305 19.86 5.58 13.04
N THR A 306 20.90 5.83 13.82
CA THR A 306 21.07 7.04 14.62
C THR A 306 22.45 7.62 14.37
N ILE A 307 22.53 8.95 14.31
CA ILE A 307 23.80 9.67 14.09
C ILE A 307 24.30 10.12 15.46
N THR A 308 25.62 10.13 15.65
CA THR A 308 26.20 10.72 16.85
C THR A 308 25.73 12.19 16.98
N PRO A 309 25.13 12.59 18.11
CA PRO A 309 24.58 13.94 18.22
C PRO A 309 25.61 15.04 17.97
N GLY A 310 25.23 16.05 17.21
CA GLY A 310 26.07 17.17 16.79
C GLY A 310 27.11 16.85 15.70
N GLU A 311 27.25 15.59 15.29
CA GLU A 311 28.17 15.18 14.24
C GLU A 311 27.47 15.17 12.88
N PHE A 312 28.04 15.87 11.88
CA PHE A 312 27.56 15.77 10.51
C PHE A 312 27.89 14.39 9.94
N SER A 313 26.86 13.63 9.57
CA SER A 313 27.02 12.36 8.89
C SER A 313 26.71 12.50 7.40
N LEU A 314 27.51 11.81 6.58
CA LEU A 314 27.31 11.70 5.14
C LEU A 314 27.65 10.28 4.70
N SER A 315 26.79 9.68 3.90
CA SER A 315 26.98 8.34 3.35
C SER A 315 26.42 8.23 1.93
N VAL A 316 27.06 7.38 1.12
CA VAL A 316 26.55 6.99 -0.20
C VAL A 316 26.18 5.51 -0.19
N GLN A 317 25.15 5.14 -0.93
CA GLN A 317 24.61 3.80 -0.96
C GLN A 317 24.25 3.39 -2.38
N SER A 318 24.42 2.12 -2.69
CA SER A 318 24.00 1.54 -3.95
C SER A 318 23.61 0.08 -3.77
N GLU A 319 22.76 -0.40 -4.68
CA GLU A 319 22.48 -1.82 -4.76
C GLU A 319 23.57 -2.55 -5.57
N TYR A 320 23.65 -3.87 -5.42
CA TYR A 320 24.46 -4.74 -6.26
C TYR A 320 23.79 -6.11 -6.40
N GLY A 321 23.90 -6.69 -7.59
CA GLY A 321 23.32 -7.99 -7.93
C GLY A 321 24.26 -8.74 -8.85
#